data_AF-A0A8D0KYR8-F1
#
_entry.id   AF-A0A8D0KYR8-F1
#
_cell.length_a   1.000
_cell.length_b   1.000
_cell.length_c   1.000
_cell.angle_alpha   90.00
_cell.angle_beta   90.00
_cell.angle_gamma   90.00
#
_symmetry.space_group_name_H-M   'P 1'
#
loop_
_entity.id
_entity.type
_entity.pdbx_description
1 polymer ?
#
loop_
_entity_poly.entity_id
_entity_poly.type
_entity_poly.pdbx_seq_one_letter_code
_entity_poly.pdbx_strand_id
1 'polypeptide(L)'
;MFVAVFIVLDKIILSATEYANGGYDIVSPAPSVYLGTFQILHLLEDLKMALEMLEDPQEKEALRNQIPGATVVTFFPQSQVNHHSSNNETYQERLARLEGDKESLILQVSVLTDQVEAQGEKIRDLEICLEGHQLKLNATEEMLQQELLSRTSLETQKLDLMAEVSDLKIKLVGMEKEQSEYEEKKNKAEGLLQELRHLKIKVEELENERNQYEWKLKATKVSRILGIYYDRLISAGKRNTPLLYIYFIQTKNKPTQPKPEKAF
;
A
#
# COMPACT_ATOMS: atom_id res chain seq x y z
N MET A 1 72.05 0.87 10.18
CA MET A 1 71.02 1.57 10.97
C MET A 1 70.35 2.69 10.16
N PHE A 2 71.11 3.54 9.45
CA PHE A 2 70.58 4.52 8.49
C PHE A 2 69.51 3.99 7.54
N VAL A 3 69.69 2.79 6.97
CA VAL A 3 68.70 2.16 6.07
C VAL A 3 67.33 1.97 6.74
N ALA A 4 67.28 1.63 8.03
CA ALA A 4 66.02 1.46 8.75
C ALA A 4 65.30 2.81 8.99
N VAL A 5 66.06 3.85 9.33
CA VAL A 5 65.53 5.22 9.51
C VAL A 5 64.96 5.77 8.20
N PHE A 6 65.67 5.57 7.08
CA PHE A 6 65.17 5.98 5.76
C PHE A 6 63.92 5.19 5.33
N ILE A 7 63.86 3.88 5.58
CA ILE A 7 62.67 3.06 5.29
C ILE A 7 61.45 3.53 6.10
N VAL A 8 61.64 3.88 7.37
CA VAL A 8 60.54 4.37 8.22
C VAL A 8 60.09 5.76 7.78
N LEU A 9 61.02 6.66 7.45
CA LEU A 9 60.68 7.98 6.90
C LEU A 9 59.92 7.89 5.57
N ASP A 10 60.33 7.01 4.67
CA ASP A 10 59.67 6.83 3.37
C ASP A 10 58.24 6.29 3.53
N LYS A 11 58.03 5.37 4.49
CA LYS A 11 56.70 4.90 4.88
C LYS A 11 55.83 6.00 5.49
N ILE A 12 56.39 6.85 6.36
CA ILE A 12 55.66 7.98 6.94
C ILE A 12 55.26 8.97 5.85
N ILE A 13 56.14 9.28 4.89
CA ILE A 13 55.86 10.18 3.77
C ILE A 13 54.77 9.59 2.87
N LEU A 14 54.83 8.28 2.58
CA LEU A 14 53.80 7.58 1.80
C LEU A 14 52.43 7.61 2.50
N SER A 15 52.37 7.30 3.80
CA SER A 15 51.13 7.34 4.57
C SER A 15 50.57 8.76 4.75
N ALA A 16 51.44 9.77 4.87
CA ALA A 16 51.02 11.17 4.94
C ALA A 16 50.52 11.71 3.59
N THR A 17 51.09 11.25 2.47
CA THR A 17 50.60 11.60 1.13
C THR A 17 49.31 10.88 0.78
N GLU A 18 49.11 9.64 1.24
CA GLU A 18 47.81 8.94 1.16
C GLU A 18 46.73 9.63 2.01
N TYR A 19 47.09 10.14 3.20
CA TYR A 19 46.19 10.94 4.04
C TYR A 19 45.81 12.28 3.38
N ALA A 20 46.77 12.97 2.75
CA ALA A 20 46.51 14.26 2.08
C ALA A 20 45.75 14.11 0.73
N ASN A 21 45.90 12.98 0.04
CA ASN A 21 45.23 12.67 -1.22
C ASN A 21 43.87 11.95 -1.04
N GLY A 22 43.46 11.67 0.20
CA GLY A 22 42.13 11.12 0.52
C GLY A 22 41.02 12.11 0.15
N GLY A 23 40.56 12.02 -1.10
CA GLY A 23 39.48 12.83 -1.65
C GLY A 23 38.21 12.76 -0.81
N TYR A 24 37.54 13.92 -0.68
CA TYR A 24 36.27 14.10 -0.01
C TYR A 24 35.15 13.31 -0.72
N ASP A 25 34.96 12.04 -0.37
CA ASP A 25 33.72 11.32 -0.67
C ASP A 25 32.76 11.41 0.51
N ILE A 26 31.67 12.15 0.31
CA ILE A 26 30.66 12.56 1.30
C ILE A 26 29.76 11.39 1.77
N VAL A 27 30.12 10.13 1.48
CA VAL A 27 29.23 8.97 1.75
C VAL A 27 29.97 7.81 2.41
N SER A 28 30.65 8.06 3.53
CA SER A 28 30.92 7.00 4.51
C SER A 28 31.18 7.56 5.91
N PRO A 29 30.83 6.81 6.96
CA PRO A 29 31.00 7.28 8.33
C PRO A 29 32.49 7.46 8.64
N ALA A 30 32.78 8.14 9.74
CA ALA A 30 34.08 8.67 10.12
C ALA A 30 35.26 7.70 10.49
N PRO A 31 35.25 6.35 10.37
CA PRO A 31 36.41 5.55 10.80
C PRO A 31 37.68 5.68 9.95
N SER A 32 37.60 6.02 8.66
CA SER A 32 38.77 5.94 7.76
C SER A 32 39.82 7.03 8.03
N VAL A 33 39.38 8.24 8.39
CA VAL A 33 40.27 9.38 8.67
C VAL A 33 41.03 9.15 9.99
N TYR A 34 40.35 8.59 11.00
CA TYR A 34 40.95 8.34 12.32
C TYR A 34 41.95 7.16 12.28
N LEU A 35 41.65 6.14 11.47
CA LEU A 35 42.53 4.98 11.30
C LEU A 35 43.86 5.35 10.60
N GLY A 36 43.81 6.22 9.60
CA GLY A 36 45.01 6.76 8.93
C GLY A 36 45.88 7.60 9.88
N THR A 37 45.26 8.44 10.73
CA THR A 37 46.02 9.22 11.74
C THR A 37 46.71 8.33 12.78
N PHE A 38 46.09 7.22 13.19
CA PHE A 38 46.72 6.28 14.13
C PHE A 38 47.94 5.57 13.54
N GLN A 39 47.89 5.22 12.25
CA GLN A 39 49.03 4.59 11.56
C GLN A 39 50.23 5.54 11.45
N ILE A 40 49.98 6.81 11.14
CA ILE A 40 51.02 7.84 11.07
C ILE A 40 51.65 8.07 12.45
N LEU A 41 50.84 8.15 13.52
CA LEU A 41 51.34 8.34 14.88
C LEU A 41 52.17 7.15 15.37
N HIS A 42 51.76 5.91 15.05
CA HIS A 42 52.53 4.72 15.40
C HIS A 42 53.90 4.69 14.72
N LEU A 43 53.95 4.98 13.42
CA LEU A 43 55.21 5.07 12.67
C LEU A 43 56.12 6.19 13.18
N LEU A 44 55.54 7.30 13.65
CA LEU A 44 56.27 8.41 14.26
C LEU A 44 56.93 8.01 15.58
N GLU A 45 56.23 7.23 16.41
CA GLU A 45 56.77 6.70 17.66
C GLU A 45 57.85 5.65 17.42
N ASP A 46 57.65 4.76 16.44
CA ASP A 46 58.67 3.79 16.01
C ASP A 46 59.95 4.49 15.53
N LEU A 47 59.82 5.59 14.77
CA LEU A 47 60.95 6.41 14.34
C LEU A 47 61.67 7.07 15.52
N LYS A 48 60.92 7.60 16.48
CA LYS A 48 61.47 8.21 17.69
C LYS A 48 62.26 7.19 18.52
N MET A 49 61.72 6.01 18.74
CA MET A 49 62.42 4.92 19.43
C MET A 49 63.69 4.49 18.68
N ALA A 50 63.63 4.35 17.35
CA ALA A 50 64.80 4.00 16.54
C ALA A 50 65.91 5.07 16.60
N LEU A 51 65.55 6.34 16.75
CA LEU A 51 66.49 7.46 16.93
C LEU A 51 67.04 7.55 18.37
N GLU A 52 66.28 7.11 19.38
CA GLU A 52 66.74 7.02 20.78
C GLU A 52 67.69 5.83 21.01
N MET A 53 67.53 4.73 20.27
CA MET A 53 68.41 3.56 20.31
C MET A 53 69.79 3.76 19.64
N LEU A 54 70.05 4.93 19.05
CA LEU A 54 71.31 5.24 18.40
C LEU A 54 72.38 5.60 19.45
N GLU A 55 73.33 4.69 19.68
CA GLU A 55 74.41 4.85 20.68
C GLU A 55 75.54 5.78 20.23
N ASP A 56 75.75 5.99 18.91
CA ASP A 56 76.81 6.87 18.39
C ASP A 56 76.33 8.34 18.32
N PRO A 57 76.91 9.26 19.13
CA PRO A 57 76.54 10.67 19.14
C PRO A 57 76.78 11.38 17.79
N GLN A 58 77.76 10.91 17.00
CA GLN A 58 78.15 11.57 15.77
C GLN A 58 77.18 11.27 14.62
N GLU A 59 76.60 10.07 14.58
CA GLU A 59 75.53 9.71 13.64
C GLU A 59 74.22 10.45 13.97
N LYS A 60 73.94 10.67 15.26
CA LYS A 60 72.78 11.42 15.73
C LYS A 60 72.80 12.89 15.30
N GLU A 61 73.96 13.53 15.42
CA GLU A 61 74.17 14.92 14.97
C GLU A 61 74.11 15.02 13.43
N ALA A 62 74.64 14.02 12.71
CA ALA A 62 74.57 13.95 11.24
C ALA A 62 73.15 13.79 10.70
N LEU A 63 72.29 13.04 11.41
CA LEU A 63 70.86 12.93 11.13
C LEU A 63 70.11 14.22 11.48
N ARG A 64 70.45 14.86 12.61
CA ARG A 64 69.87 16.15 13.03
C ARG A 64 70.11 17.25 11.99
N ASN A 65 71.28 17.28 11.37
CA ASN A 65 71.63 18.25 10.33
C ASN A 65 70.95 17.99 8.97
N GLN A 66 70.39 16.80 8.76
CA GLN A 66 69.65 16.44 7.54
C GLN A 66 68.12 16.61 7.66
N ILE A 67 67.61 16.81 8.87
CA ILE A 67 66.18 17.01 9.14
C ILE A 67 65.87 18.51 9.18
N PRO A 68 64.79 18.99 8.53
CA PRO A 68 64.33 20.37 8.62
C PRO A 68 64.15 20.84 10.07
N GLY A 69 64.63 22.04 10.40
CA GLY A 69 64.72 22.54 11.78
C GLY A 69 63.40 22.58 12.56
N ALA A 70 62.25 22.71 11.88
CA ALA A 70 60.93 22.66 12.50
C ALA A 70 60.59 21.28 13.10
N THR A 71 61.06 20.21 12.46
CA THR A 71 60.86 18.83 12.92
C THR A 71 61.88 18.46 14.00
N VAL A 72 63.10 19.00 13.94
CA VAL A 72 64.15 18.78 14.95
C VAL A 72 63.71 19.22 16.36
N VAL A 73 62.95 20.31 16.47
CA VAL A 73 62.49 20.83 17.78
C VAL A 73 61.50 19.88 18.46
N THR A 74 60.69 19.16 17.68
CA THR A 74 59.69 18.21 18.20
C THR A 74 60.33 16.90 18.68
N PHE A 75 61.38 16.44 18.00
CA PHE A 75 62.07 15.19 18.32
C PHE A 75 63.28 15.37 19.26
N PHE A 76 63.92 16.53 19.24
CA PHE A 76 65.08 16.88 20.06
C PHE A 76 64.86 18.26 20.69
N PRO A 77 64.06 18.35 21.77
CA PRO A 77 63.83 19.61 22.45
C PRO A 77 65.16 20.16 22.99
N GLN A 78 65.67 21.20 22.35
CA GLN A 78 66.84 21.93 22.82
C GLN A 78 66.42 22.73 24.06
N SER A 79 66.99 22.43 25.22
CA SER A 79 66.96 23.35 26.38
C SER A 79 67.78 24.60 26.03
N GLN A 80 67.20 25.51 25.27
CA GLN A 80 67.70 26.88 25.15
C GLN A 80 67.29 27.65 26.40
N VAL A 81 68.16 27.65 27.41
CA VAL A 81 68.12 28.66 28.46
C VAL A 81 69.42 29.45 28.36
N ASN A 82 69.38 30.56 27.62
CA ASN A 82 70.38 31.60 27.77
C ASN A 82 69.73 32.96 27.55
N HIS A 83 69.59 33.75 28.61
CA HIS A 83 70.19 35.09 28.70
C HIS A 83 70.19 35.61 30.14
N HIS A 84 71.32 36.20 30.50
CA HIS A 84 71.74 36.71 31.80
C HIS A 84 70.83 37.78 32.41
N SER A 85 70.68 37.76 33.73
CA SER A 85 70.55 38.97 34.55
C SER A 85 71.31 38.80 35.86
N SER A 86 72.34 39.64 36.04
CA SER A 86 72.87 40.16 37.31
C SER A 86 72.84 39.24 38.54
N ASN A 87 73.89 38.44 38.70
CA ASN A 87 74.16 37.59 39.88
C ASN A 87 74.53 38.41 41.14
N ASN A 88 73.61 39.22 41.66
CA ASN A 88 73.67 39.80 43.01
C ASN A 88 72.25 39.92 43.60
N GLU A 89 71.39 38.92 43.37
CA GLU A 89 70.07 38.83 44.00
C GLU A 89 70.26 38.45 45.48
N THR A 90 69.73 39.24 46.41
CA THR A 90 69.74 38.85 47.82
C THR A 90 68.80 37.65 48.02
N TYR A 91 69.13 36.73 48.93
CA TYR A 91 68.28 35.55 49.21
C TYR A 91 66.82 35.90 49.45
N GLN A 92 66.57 37.07 50.03
CA GLN A 92 65.24 37.58 50.32
C GLN A 92 64.47 38.00 49.07
N GLU A 93 65.13 38.60 48.06
CA GLU A 93 64.52 38.94 46.76
C GLU A 93 64.21 37.69 45.94
N ARG A 94 65.11 36.71 45.94
CA ARG A 94 64.89 35.41 45.25
C ARG A 94 63.74 34.63 45.88
N LEU A 95 63.63 34.66 47.21
CA LEU A 95 62.53 34.02 47.94
C LEU A 95 61.19 34.69 47.59
N ALA A 96 61.12 36.02 47.65
CA ALA A 96 59.91 36.76 47.31
C ALA A 96 59.46 36.52 45.86
N ARG A 97 60.40 36.42 44.90
CA ARG A 97 60.10 36.08 43.51
C ARG A 97 59.54 34.66 43.37
N LEU A 98 60.17 33.67 44.02
CA LEU A 98 59.69 32.29 44.01
C LEU A 98 58.33 32.13 44.72
N GLU A 99 58.07 32.91 45.76
CA GLU A 99 56.77 32.97 46.43
C GLU A 99 55.70 33.55 45.50
N GLY A 100 56.01 34.63 44.78
CA GLY A 100 55.13 35.18 43.73
C GLY A 100 54.87 34.20 42.58
N ASP A 101 55.90 33.51 42.09
CA ASP A 101 55.77 32.48 41.05
C ASP A 101 54.90 31.31 41.54
N LYS A 102 55.06 30.89 42.80
CA LYS A 102 54.23 29.87 43.44
C LYS A 102 52.76 30.31 43.53
N GLU A 103 52.49 31.55 43.95
CA GLU A 103 51.12 32.09 44.01
C GLU A 103 50.47 32.16 42.62
N SER A 104 51.23 32.61 41.60
CA SER A 104 50.78 32.61 40.21
C SER A 104 50.47 31.21 39.69
N LEU A 105 51.33 30.23 40.01
CA LEU A 105 51.11 28.84 39.61
C LEU A 105 49.87 28.24 40.29
N ILE A 106 49.67 28.53 41.57
CA ILE A 106 48.46 28.11 42.31
C ILE A 106 47.20 28.65 41.62
N LEU A 107 47.18 29.92 41.23
CA LEU A 107 46.05 30.51 40.52
C LEU A 107 45.82 29.83 39.16
N GLN A 108 46.89 29.56 38.40
CA GLN A 108 46.78 28.85 37.11
C GLN A 108 46.21 27.44 37.28
N VAL A 109 46.67 26.69 38.30
CA VAL A 109 46.14 25.36 38.62
C VAL A 109 44.67 25.44 39.04
N SER A 110 44.28 26.46 39.80
CA SER A 110 42.88 26.68 40.18
C SER A 110 42.00 26.93 38.96
N VAL A 111 42.40 27.84 38.06
CA VAL A 111 41.65 28.13 36.83
C VAL A 111 41.54 26.90 35.93
N LEU A 112 42.62 26.11 35.78
CA LEU A 112 42.59 24.88 35.00
C LEU A 112 41.67 23.83 35.64
N THR A 113 41.61 23.77 36.98
CA THR A 113 40.72 22.86 37.71
C THR A 113 39.26 23.22 37.45
N ASP A 114 38.88 24.50 37.57
CA ASP A 114 37.53 24.97 37.27
C ASP A 114 37.14 24.71 35.79
N GLN A 115 38.09 24.89 34.87
CA GLN A 115 37.88 24.62 33.45
C GLN A 115 37.64 23.13 33.16
N VAL A 116 38.42 22.23 33.79
CA VAL A 116 38.24 20.78 33.65
C VAL A 116 36.90 20.35 34.25
N GLU A 117 36.51 20.92 35.39
CA GLU A 117 35.22 20.64 36.01
C GLU A 117 34.05 21.08 35.11
N ALA A 118 34.09 22.32 34.59
CA ALA A 118 33.07 22.85 33.68
C ALA A 118 33.00 22.06 32.36
N GLN A 119 34.15 21.61 31.83
CA GLN A 119 34.16 20.71 30.67
C GLN A 119 33.57 19.34 31.00
N GLY A 120 33.84 18.81 32.18
CA GLY A 120 33.24 17.57 32.68
C GLY A 120 31.71 17.66 32.80
N GLU A 121 31.19 18.79 33.28
CA GLU A 121 29.75 19.07 33.30
C GLU A 121 29.16 19.10 31.89
N LYS A 122 29.79 19.83 30.96
CA LYS A 122 29.34 19.91 29.57
C LYS A 122 29.33 18.54 28.89
N ILE A 123 30.30 17.68 29.16
CA ILE A 123 30.33 16.30 28.65
C ILE A 123 29.12 15.53 29.19
N ARG A 124 28.86 15.57 30.50
CA ARG A 124 27.70 14.90 31.10
C ARG A 124 26.38 15.38 30.50
N ASP A 125 26.21 16.68 30.30
CA ASP A 125 25.00 17.24 29.68
C ASP A 125 24.80 16.75 28.24
N LEU A 126 25.89 16.67 27.46
CA LEU A 126 25.85 16.15 26.10
C LEU A 126 25.52 14.65 26.07
N GLU A 127 26.06 13.86 27.00
CA GLU A 127 25.76 12.44 27.14
C GLU A 127 24.28 12.21 27.46
N ILE A 128 23.71 12.98 28.40
CA ILE A 128 22.27 12.94 28.73
C ILE A 128 21.42 13.33 27.52
N CYS A 129 21.81 14.38 26.80
CA CYS A 129 21.09 14.80 25.60
C CYS A 129 21.15 13.72 24.50
N LEU A 130 22.30 13.08 24.31
CA LEU A 130 22.50 12.01 23.34
C LEU A 130 21.62 10.79 23.68
N GLU A 131 21.61 10.37 24.94
CA GLU A 131 20.75 9.28 25.42
C GLU A 131 19.26 9.62 25.23
N GLY A 132 18.85 10.85 25.57
CA GLY A 132 17.49 11.33 25.37
C GLY A 132 17.07 11.34 23.89
N HIS A 133 17.98 11.70 22.98
CA HIS A 133 17.74 11.60 21.54
C HIS A 133 17.64 10.15 21.06
N GLN A 134 18.48 9.24 21.59
CA GLN A 134 18.41 7.82 21.27
C GLN A 134 17.06 7.20 21.67
N LEU A 135 16.56 7.52 22.86
CA LEU A 135 15.25 7.04 23.32
C LEU A 135 14.11 7.55 22.43
N LYS A 136 14.15 8.82 22.03
CA LYS A 136 13.17 9.39 21.09
C LYS A 136 13.23 8.71 19.73
N LEU A 137 14.43 8.46 19.21
CA LEU A 137 14.63 7.77 17.95
C LEU A 137 14.00 6.37 18.00
N ASN A 138 14.32 5.59 19.03
CA ASN A 138 13.75 4.26 19.23
C ASN A 138 12.21 4.30 19.30
N ALA A 139 11.64 5.22 20.08
CA ALA A 139 10.19 5.37 20.19
C ALA A 139 9.53 5.71 18.83
N THR A 140 10.15 6.60 18.04
CA THR A 140 9.64 6.93 16.70
C THR A 140 9.78 5.77 15.72
N GLU A 141 10.83 4.96 15.85
CA GLU A 141 11.02 3.76 15.04
C GLU A 141 9.96 2.70 15.35
N GLU A 142 9.68 2.45 16.63
CA GLU A 142 8.62 1.53 17.06
C GLU A 142 7.24 1.99 16.56
N MET A 143 6.93 3.29 16.67
CA MET A 143 5.70 3.85 16.12
C MET A 143 5.59 3.64 14.60
N LEU A 144 6.68 3.84 13.86
CA LEU A 144 6.71 3.64 12.42
C LEU A 144 6.53 2.17 12.03
N GLN A 145 7.16 1.24 12.76
CA GLN A 145 6.99 -0.19 12.56
C GLN A 145 5.52 -0.61 12.77
N GLN A 146 4.90 -0.11 13.84
CA GLN A 146 3.49 -0.38 14.12
C GLN A 146 2.55 0.18 13.04
N GLU A 147 2.81 1.40 12.56
CA GLU A 147 2.05 2.01 11.47
C GLU A 147 2.20 1.19 10.17
N LEU A 148 3.40 0.70 9.86
CA LEU A 148 3.63 -0.13 8.68
C LEU A 148 2.86 -1.46 8.75
N LEU A 149 2.83 -2.10 9.92
CA LEU A 149 2.04 -3.32 10.15
C LEU A 149 0.53 -3.05 9.99
N SER A 150 0.04 -1.97 10.60
CA SER A 150 -1.37 -1.56 10.49
C SER A 150 -1.76 -1.26 9.05
N ARG A 151 -0.93 -0.49 8.33
CA ARG A 151 -1.12 -0.15 6.92
C ARG A 151 -1.15 -1.40 6.04
N THR A 152 -0.24 -2.35 6.27
CA THR A 152 -0.22 -3.61 5.52
C THR A 152 -1.49 -4.42 5.76
N SER A 153 -1.95 -4.51 7.01
CA SER A 153 -3.19 -5.21 7.35
C SER A 153 -4.42 -4.56 6.70
N LEU A 154 -4.52 -3.23 6.72
CA LEU A 154 -5.61 -2.50 6.09
C LEU A 154 -5.61 -2.63 4.57
N GLU A 155 -4.44 -2.61 3.93
CA GLU A 155 -4.35 -2.79 2.48
C GLU A 155 -4.79 -4.20 2.08
N THR A 156 -4.44 -5.24 2.85
CA THR A 156 -4.96 -6.60 2.65
C THR A 156 -6.48 -6.65 2.77
N GLN A 157 -7.05 -6.09 3.84
CA GLN A 157 -8.52 -6.07 4.02
C GLN A 157 -9.23 -5.33 2.88
N LYS A 158 -8.65 -4.24 2.39
CA LYS A 158 -9.18 -3.50 1.25
C LYS A 158 -9.19 -4.36 -0.02
N LEU A 159 -8.11 -5.09 -0.29
CA LEU A 159 -8.05 -6.00 -1.44
C LEU A 159 -9.09 -7.13 -1.34
N ASP A 160 -9.27 -7.70 -0.15
CA ASP A 160 -10.28 -8.73 0.10
C ASP A 160 -11.71 -8.20 -0.16
N LEU A 161 -12.02 -7.00 0.35
CA LEU A 161 -13.31 -6.35 0.09
C LEU A 161 -13.51 -6.00 -1.39
N MET A 162 -12.45 -5.57 -2.08
CA MET A 162 -12.51 -5.32 -3.53
C MET A 162 -12.80 -6.59 -4.32
N ALA A 163 -12.25 -7.73 -3.89
CA ALA A 163 -12.56 -9.04 -4.47
C ALA A 163 -14.03 -9.42 -4.23
N GLU A 164 -14.52 -9.31 -2.98
CA GLU A 164 -15.91 -9.61 -2.64
C GLU A 164 -16.91 -8.73 -3.41
N VAL A 165 -16.65 -7.43 -3.54
CA VAL A 165 -17.46 -6.52 -4.35
C VAL A 165 -17.48 -6.94 -5.82
N SER A 166 -16.36 -7.44 -6.35
CA SER A 166 -16.28 -7.93 -7.73
C SER A 166 -17.10 -9.20 -7.92
N ASP A 167 -17.04 -10.13 -6.97
CA ASP A 167 -17.85 -11.36 -6.97
C ASP A 167 -19.36 -11.06 -6.88
N LEU A 168 -19.74 -10.11 -6.03
CA LEU A 168 -21.13 -9.66 -5.90
C LEU A 168 -21.64 -9.01 -7.20
N LYS A 169 -20.80 -8.23 -7.90
CA LYS A 169 -21.16 -7.66 -9.22
C LYS A 169 -21.39 -8.74 -10.26
N ILE A 170 -20.54 -9.76 -10.32
CA ILE A 170 -20.72 -10.90 -11.24
C ILE A 170 -22.04 -11.61 -10.94
N LYS A 171 -22.32 -11.86 -9.65
CA LYS A 171 -23.58 -12.50 -9.22
C LYS A 171 -24.80 -11.66 -9.59
N LEU A 172 -24.74 -10.34 -9.38
CA LEU A 172 -25.82 -9.43 -9.75
C LEU A 172 -26.13 -9.49 -11.24
N VAL A 173 -25.12 -9.41 -12.10
CA VAL A 173 -25.28 -9.55 -13.55
C VAL A 173 -25.86 -10.93 -13.93
N GLY A 174 -25.44 -11.99 -13.23
CA GLY A 174 -26.04 -13.32 -13.38
C GLY A 174 -27.54 -13.34 -13.08
N MET A 175 -27.93 -12.74 -11.96
CA MET A 175 -29.35 -12.65 -11.55
C MET A 175 -30.18 -11.77 -12.50
N GLU A 176 -29.64 -10.66 -12.98
CA GLU A 176 -30.30 -9.80 -13.97
C GLU A 176 -30.56 -10.55 -15.29
N LYS A 177 -29.61 -11.38 -15.73
CA LYS A 177 -29.77 -12.24 -16.90
C LYS A 177 -30.87 -13.28 -16.68
N GLU A 178 -30.83 -13.99 -15.54
CA GLU A 178 -31.88 -14.96 -15.19
C GLU A 178 -33.26 -14.30 -15.15
N GLN A 179 -33.37 -13.12 -14.54
CA GLN A 179 -34.61 -12.35 -14.50
C GLN A 179 -35.12 -12.01 -15.90
N SER A 180 -34.24 -11.59 -16.82
CA SER A 180 -34.61 -11.34 -18.21
C SER A 180 -35.13 -12.60 -18.91
N GLU A 181 -34.51 -13.76 -18.69
CA GLU A 181 -34.96 -15.03 -19.25
C GLU A 181 -36.32 -15.47 -18.68
N TYR A 182 -36.57 -15.22 -17.40
CA TYR A 182 -37.87 -15.47 -16.77
C TYR A 182 -38.96 -14.56 -17.35
N GLU A 183 -38.66 -13.28 -17.55
CA GLU A 183 -39.61 -12.32 -18.12
C GLU A 183 -39.95 -12.67 -19.57
N GLU A 184 -38.98 -13.11 -20.38
CA GLU A 184 -39.23 -13.59 -21.75
C GLU A 184 -40.13 -14.85 -21.75
N LYS A 185 -39.85 -15.81 -20.87
CA LYS A 185 -40.69 -17.01 -20.72
C LYS A 185 -42.11 -16.65 -20.28
N LYS A 186 -42.26 -15.71 -19.35
CA LYS A 186 -43.56 -15.21 -18.89
C LYS A 186 -44.33 -14.56 -20.04
N ASN A 187 -43.70 -13.66 -20.80
CA ASN A 187 -44.32 -12.99 -21.95
C ASN A 187 -44.77 -14.00 -23.02
N LYS A 188 -43.96 -15.04 -23.28
CA LYS A 188 -44.33 -16.13 -24.18
C LYS A 188 -45.55 -16.92 -23.66
N ALA A 189 -45.59 -17.21 -22.37
CA ALA A 189 -46.73 -17.89 -21.75
C ALA A 189 -48.00 -17.04 -21.81
N GLU A 190 -47.90 -15.73 -21.56
CA GLU A 190 -49.02 -14.78 -21.70
C GLU A 190 -49.56 -14.73 -23.14
N GLY A 191 -48.66 -14.72 -24.13
CA GLY A 191 -49.03 -14.80 -25.55
C GLY A 191 -49.80 -16.08 -25.90
N LEU A 192 -49.30 -17.25 -25.47
CA LEU A 192 -50.00 -18.54 -25.65
C LEU A 192 -51.36 -18.55 -24.95
N LEU A 193 -51.46 -17.95 -23.77
CA LEU A 193 -52.73 -17.85 -23.04
C LEU A 193 -53.73 -16.96 -23.81
N GLN A 194 -53.25 -15.89 -24.44
CA GLN A 194 -54.08 -15.06 -25.32
C GLN A 194 -54.54 -15.83 -26.55
N GLU A 195 -53.69 -16.62 -27.20
CA GLU A 195 -54.08 -17.48 -28.32
C GLU A 195 -55.14 -18.52 -27.91
N LEU A 196 -54.96 -19.18 -26.75
CA LEU A 196 -55.94 -20.11 -26.20
C LEU A 196 -57.29 -19.45 -25.96
N ARG A 197 -57.32 -18.19 -25.47
CA ARG A 197 -58.57 -17.44 -25.31
C ARG A 197 -59.26 -17.17 -26.65
N HIS A 198 -58.52 -16.75 -27.66
CA HIS A 198 -59.09 -16.55 -29.00
C HIS A 198 -59.63 -17.85 -29.60
N LEU A 199 -58.87 -18.95 -29.46
CA LEU A 199 -59.29 -20.25 -29.97
C LEU A 199 -60.55 -20.75 -29.25
N LYS A 200 -60.65 -20.53 -27.93
CA LYS A 200 -61.85 -20.87 -27.15
C LYS A 200 -63.09 -20.14 -27.68
N ILE A 201 -63.00 -18.83 -27.90
CA ILE A 201 -64.10 -18.04 -28.48
C ILE A 201 -64.45 -18.60 -29.86
N LYS A 202 -63.45 -18.92 -30.68
CA LYS A 202 -63.71 -19.45 -32.03
C LYS A 202 -64.40 -20.81 -32.01
N VAL A 203 -64.03 -21.68 -31.09
CA VAL A 203 -64.70 -22.98 -30.89
C VAL A 203 -66.15 -22.76 -30.48
N GLU A 204 -66.42 -21.85 -29.56
CA GLU A 204 -67.78 -21.51 -29.12
C GLU A 204 -68.65 -20.98 -30.28
N GLU A 205 -68.11 -20.09 -31.11
CA GLU A 205 -68.78 -19.64 -32.35
C GLU A 205 -69.13 -20.81 -33.29
N LEU A 206 -68.16 -21.69 -33.56
CA LEU A 206 -68.36 -22.84 -34.44
C LEU A 206 -69.36 -23.84 -33.87
N GLU A 207 -69.38 -24.04 -32.55
CA GLU A 207 -70.38 -24.87 -31.88
C GLU A 207 -71.79 -24.27 -32.02
N ASN A 208 -71.92 -22.95 -31.89
CA ASN A 208 -73.18 -22.25 -32.10
C ASN A 208 -73.67 -22.36 -33.55
N GLU A 209 -72.78 -22.20 -34.54
CA GLU A 209 -73.10 -22.42 -35.95
C GLU A 209 -73.54 -23.87 -36.21
N ARG A 210 -72.79 -24.87 -35.71
CA ARG A 210 -73.14 -26.29 -35.81
C ARG A 210 -74.53 -26.55 -35.22
N ASN A 211 -74.81 -26.04 -34.03
CA ASN A 211 -76.11 -26.17 -33.37
C ASN A 211 -77.23 -25.56 -34.24
N GLN A 212 -76.98 -24.38 -34.82
CA GLN A 212 -77.93 -23.72 -35.72
C GLN A 212 -78.22 -24.59 -36.97
N TYR A 213 -77.19 -25.15 -37.61
CA TYR A 213 -77.36 -26.05 -38.75
C TYR A 213 -78.12 -27.32 -38.37
N GLU A 214 -77.84 -27.90 -37.21
CA GLU A 214 -78.53 -29.08 -36.71
C GLU A 214 -80.03 -28.81 -36.48
N TRP A 215 -80.37 -27.66 -35.88
CA TRP A 215 -81.76 -27.23 -35.72
C TRP A 215 -82.47 -27.02 -37.06
N LYS A 216 -81.83 -26.34 -38.02
CA LYS A 216 -82.36 -26.15 -39.38
C LYS A 216 -82.60 -27.49 -40.08
N LEU A 217 -81.68 -28.44 -39.95
CA LEU A 217 -81.80 -29.78 -40.52
C LEU A 217 -82.97 -30.55 -39.89
N LYS A 218 -83.09 -30.54 -38.56
CA LYS A 218 -84.22 -31.15 -37.83
C LYS A 218 -85.56 -30.57 -38.29
N ALA A 219 -85.67 -29.25 -38.36
CA ALA A 219 -86.88 -28.57 -38.83
C ALA A 219 -87.24 -28.96 -40.28
N THR A 220 -86.24 -29.02 -41.18
CA THR A 220 -86.45 -29.39 -42.59
C THR A 220 -86.89 -30.85 -42.72
N LYS A 221 -86.28 -31.79 -41.96
CA LYS A 221 -86.69 -33.20 -41.92
C LYS A 221 -88.15 -33.34 -41.45
N VAL A 222 -88.53 -32.69 -40.35
CA VAL A 222 -89.91 -32.71 -39.82
C VAL A 222 -90.89 -32.15 -40.83
N SER A 223 -90.57 -31.01 -41.44
CA SER A 223 -91.41 -30.41 -42.47
C SER A 223 -91.62 -31.32 -43.68
N ARG A 224 -90.60 -32.06 -44.12
CA ARG A 224 -90.73 -32.98 -45.25
C ARG A 224 -91.62 -34.18 -44.89
N ILE A 225 -91.46 -34.74 -43.69
CA ILE A 225 -92.30 -35.84 -43.20
C ILE A 225 -93.77 -35.40 -43.10
N LEU A 226 -94.04 -34.24 -42.50
CA LEU A 226 -95.39 -33.67 -42.43
C LEU A 226 -95.97 -33.45 -43.83
N GLY A 227 -95.19 -32.92 -44.77
CA GLY A 227 -95.61 -32.75 -46.17
C GLY A 227 -96.07 -34.07 -46.80
N ILE A 228 -95.25 -35.13 -46.71
CA ILE A 228 -95.60 -36.46 -47.24
C ILE A 228 -96.88 -37.00 -46.59
N TYR A 229 -97.05 -36.81 -45.28
CA TYR A 229 -98.27 -37.22 -44.56
C TYR A 229 -99.51 -36.48 -45.07
N TYR A 230 -99.41 -35.16 -45.25
CA TYR A 230 -100.51 -34.34 -45.78
C TYR A 230 -100.86 -34.70 -47.22
N ASP A 231 -99.88 -34.87 -48.12
CA ASP A 231 -100.12 -35.27 -49.51
C ASP A 231 -100.86 -36.62 -49.58
N ARG A 232 -100.49 -37.56 -48.70
CA ARG A 232 -101.15 -38.87 -48.58
C ARG A 232 -102.59 -38.75 -48.04
N LEU A 233 -102.85 -37.85 -47.09
CA LEU A 233 -104.22 -37.60 -46.58
C LEU A 233 -105.13 -36.94 -47.64
N ILE A 234 -104.60 -36.01 -48.42
CA ILE A 234 -105.32 -35.36 -49.53
C ILE A 234 -105.68 -36.41 -50.59
N SER A 235 -104.72 -37.26 -50.97
CA SER A 235 -104.92 -38.34 -51.93
C SER A 235 -105.95 -39.38 -51.46
N ALA A 236 -106.15 -39.52 -50.15
CA ALA A 236 -107.12 -40.43 -49.54
C ALA A 236 -108.54 -39.84 -49.36
N GLY A 237 -108.82 -38.61 -49.82
CA GLY A 237 -110.18 -38.04 -49.85
C GLY A 237 -110.82 -37.71 -48.50
N LYS A 238 -110.02 -37.52 -47.43
CA LYS A 238 -110.56 -37.21 -46.08
C LYS A 238 -111.11 -35.77 -46.00
N ARG A 239 -112.37 -35.59 -45.60
CA ARG A 239 -113.17 -34.34 -45.70
C ARG A 239 -112.66 -33.10 -44.92
N ASN A 240 -111.70 -33.23 -44.01
CA ASN A 240 -111.16 -32.13 -43.18
C ASN A 240 -109.78 -31.60 -43.64
N THR A 241 -109.30 -32.01 -44.82
CA THR A 241 -107.98 -31.67 -45.36
C THR A 241 -107.69 -30.16 -45.58
N PRO A 242 -108.65 -29.28 -45.94
CA PRO A 242 -108.34 -27.86 -46.15
C PRO A 242 -107.95 -27.11 -44.87
N LEU A 243 -108.62 -27.39 -43.73
CA LEU A 243 -108.34 -26.74 -42.45
C LEU A 243 -106.96 -27.14 -41.89
N LEU A 244 -106.59 -28.40 -42.09
CA LEU A 244 -105.28 -28.93 -41.69
C LEU A 244 -104.13 -28.35 -42.52
N TYR A 245 -104.36 -28.07 -43.81
CA TYR A 245 -103.39 -27.41 -44.69
C TYR A 245 -103.14 -25.94 -44.28
N ILE A 246 -104.20 -25.21 -43.92
CA ILE A 246 -104.09 -23.84 -43.40
C ILE A 246 -103.28 -23.81 -42.09
N TYR A 247 -103.56 -24.75 -41.18
CA TYR A 247 -102.79 -24.90 -39.94
C TYR A 247 -101.30 -25.20 -40.20
N PHE A 248 -100.99 -26.06 -41.18
CA PHE A 248 -99.61 -26.34 -41.59
C PHE A 248 -98.89 -25.10 -42.13
N ILE A 249 -99.52 -24.30 -42.99
CA ILE A 249 -98.95 -23.04 -43.50
C ILE A 249 -98.74 -22.01 -42.37
N GLN A 250 -99.66 -21.92 -41.41
CA GLN A 250 -99.51 -21.04 -40.24
C GLN A 250 -98.37 -21.47 -39.31
N THR A 251 -98.16 -22.78 -39.11
CA THR A 251 -97.01 -23.27 -38.32
C THR A 251 -95.66 -23.07 -39.02
N LYS A 252 -95.63 -23.02 -40.36
CA LYS A 252 -94.45 -22.69 -41.18
C LYS A 252 -94.00 -21.23 -41.08
N ASN A 253 -94.95 -20.29 -40.89
CA ASN A 253 -94.69 -18.84 -40.89
C ASN A 253 -94.53 -18.22 -39.51
N LYS A 254 -94.60 -19.00 -38.42
CA LYS A 254 -94.40 -18.48 -37.07
C LYS A 254 -92.89 -18.34 -36.80
N PRO A 255 -92.37 -17.16 -36.43
CA PRO A 255 -90.96 -17.01 -36.09
C PRO A 255 -90.67 -17.83 -34.84
N THR A 256 -89.92 -18.91 -35.00
CA THR A 256 -89.41 -19.71 -33.88
C THR A 256 -88.35 -18.90 -33.15
N GLN A 257 -88.74 -18.25 -32.05
CA GLN A 257 -87.77 -17.64 -31.15
C GLN A 257 -86.84 -18.71 -30.57
N PRO A 258 -85.54 -18.45 -30.47
CA PRO A 258 -84.63 -19.32 -29.75
C PRO A 258 -85.04 -19.39 -28.29
N LYS A 259 -84.93 -20.58 -27.67
CA LYS A 259 -85.03 -20.71 -26.21
C LYS A 259 -83.92 -19.89 -25.56
N PRO A 260 -84.17 -19.20 -24.42
CA PRO A 260 -83.13 -18.50 -23.70
C PRO A 260 -82.08 -19.51 -23.23
N GLU A 261 -80.83 -19.30 -23.65
CA GLU A 261 -79.66 -19.98 -23.07
C GLU A 261 -79.62 -19.66 -21.57
N LYS A 262 -79.49 -20.72 -20.76
CA LYS A 262 -79.30 -20.57 -19.31
C LYS A 262 -77.93 -19.94 -19.09
N ALA A 263 -77.92 -18.71 -18.58
CA ALA A 263 -76.72 -18.12 -18.00
C ALA A 263 -76.25 -18.97 -16.81
N PHE A 264 -75.01 -19.44 -16.89
CA PHE A 264 -74.20 -19.90 -15.76
C PHE A 264 -72.91 -19.10 -15.77
#